data_AF-A0A536LB04-F1
#
_entry.id   AF-A0A536LB04-F1
#
_cell.length_a   1.000
_cell.length_b   1.000
_cell.length_c   1.000
_cell.angle_alpha   90.00
_cell.angle_beta   90.00
_cell.angle_gamma   90.00
#
_symmetry.space_group_name_H-M   'P 1'
#
loop_
_entity.id
_entity.type
_entity.pdbx_description
1 polymer ?
#
loop_
_entity_poly.entity_id
_entity_poly.type
_entity_poly.pdbx_seq_one_letter_code
_entity_poly.pdbx_strand_id
1 'polypeptide(L)'
;MATVMIDLKRLGDVKAPAGFAERVLAQAGMADSYAVFETVLGPVYVAWSRLGVSAAMRSKSAAEFQEWFEREIGRRLVRVDPPADLAGKISDQLSGKRRLRFDLRGLTPFSQAVLEKTLQIPRGQVRPYGWVAREIGHPAAVRAVGTALANNPIPYFIPCHRVVRSDGVIGNYGGGGPEAKKNILSLEGVQLARLQRLAQSGYRYEGVKSTKIFCFPTCYHGRHAREENFVFFHDETEARAAGYRPCKDCRPAVA
;
A
#
# COMPACT_ATOMS: atom_id res chain seq x y z
N MET A 1 -34.81 -28.12 27.54
CA MET A 1 -33.63 -28.30 26.67
C MET A 1 -33.88 -29.54 25.82
N ALA A 2 -34.27 -29.36 24.56
CA ALA A 2 -34.45 -30.49 23.64
C ALA A 2 -33.09 -30.90 23.10
N THR A 3 -32.63 -32.09 23.49
CA THR A 3 -31.44 -32.74 22.96
C THR A 3 -31.66 -33.01 21.48
N VAL A 4 -30.90 -32.32 20.60
CA VAL A 4 -30.86 -32.65 19.18
C VAL A 4 -30.07 -33.96 19.03
N MET A 5 -30.76 -35.10 19.12
CA MET A 5 -30.21 -36.38 18.66
C MET A 5 -30.21 -36.36 17.13
N ILE A 6 -29.08 -35.97 16.53
CA ILE A 6 -28.88 -36.14 15.09
C ILE A 6 -28.60 -37.62 14.85
N ASP A 7 -29.51 -38.32 14.18
CA ASP A 7 -29.26 -39.66 13.68
C ASP A 7 -28.14 -39.61 12.63
N LEU A 8 -26.92 -39.95 13.05
CA LEU A 8 -25.72 -39.89 12.22
C LEU A 8 -25.86 -40.75 10.95
N LYS A 9 -26.75 -41.75 10.93
CA LYS A 9 -26.98 -42.61 9.75
C LYS A 9 -27.69 -41.87 8.62
N ARG A 10 -28.39 -40.76 8.91
CA ARG A 10 -29.14 -39.96 7.93
C ARG A 10 -28.36 -38.75 7.41
N LEU A 11 -27.14 -38.51 7.89
CA LEU A 11 -26.28 -37.41 7.43
C LEU A 11 -25.97 -37.48 5.93
N GLY A 12 -25.89 -38.69 5.37
CA GLY A 12 -25.67 -38.89 3.92
C GLY A 12 -26.79 -38.36 3.04
N ASP A 13 -28.02 -38.24 3.60
CA ASP A 13 -29.21 -37.77 2.88
C ASP A 13 -29.41 -36.25 3.03
N VAL A 14 -28.66 -35.60 3.92
CA VAL A 14 -28.76 -34.16 4.16
C VAL A 14 -27.97 -33.43 3.09
N LYS A 15 -28.69 -32.82 2.14
CA LYS A 15 -28.08 -31.91 1.17
C LYS A 15 -27.64 -30.64 1.89
N ALA A 16 -26.32 -30.42 1.94
CA ALA A 16 -25.76 -29.22 2.53
C ALA A 16 -26.34 -27.95 1.86
N PRO A 17 -26.63 -26.88 2.61
CA PRO A 17 -27.03 -25.60 2.03
C PRO A 17 -26.01 -25.12 1.01
N ALA A 18 -26.46 -24.38 -0.01
CA ALA A 18 -25.55 -23.76 -0.97
C ALA A 18 -24.48 -22.92 -0.25
N GLY A 19 -23.23 -23.06 -0.66
CA GLY A 19 -22.10 -22.35 -0.07
C GLY A 19 -21.63 -22.90 1.29
N PHE A 20 -22.14 -24.03 1.79
CA PHE A 20 -21.79 -24.54 3.12
C PHE A 20 -20.33 -24.97 3.22
N ALA A 21 -19.82 -25.75 2.25
CA ALA A 21 -18.42 -26.19 2.26
C ALA A 21 -17.46 -25.01 2.19
N GLU A 22 -17.80 -24.02 1.37
CA GLU A 22 -17.07 -22.78 1.18
C GLU A 22 -17.01 -21.96 2.48
N ARG A 23 -18.15 -21.79 3.16
CA ARG A 23 -18.20 -21.14 4.47
C ARG A 23 -17.39 -21.88 5.53
N VAL A 24 -17.45 -23.22 5.54
CA VAL A 24 -16.66 -24.05 6.47
C VAL A 24 -15.17 -23.89 6.21
N LEU A 25 -14.72 -23.96 4.95
CA LEU A 25 -13.30 -23.77 4.59
C LEU A 25 -12.79 -22.39 5.01
N ALA A 26 -13.56 -21.33 4.74
CA ALA A 26 -13.23 -19.97 5.16
C ALA A 26 -13.20 -19.83 6.69
N GLN A 27 -14.25 -20.30 7.37
CA GLN A 27 -14.33 -20.25 8.83
C GLN A 27 -13.29 -21.10 9.53
N ALA A 28 -12.84 -22.21 8.93
CA ALA A 28 -11.75 -23.07 9.39
C ALA A 28 -10.36 -22.48 9.08
N GLY A 29 -10.28 -21.43 8.26
CA GLY A 29 -9.03 -20.79 7.82
C GLY A 29 -8.26 -21.63 6.80
N MET A 30 -8.96 -22.52 6.11
CA MET A 30 -8.44 -23.36 5.01
C MET A 30 -8.59 -22.68 3.64
N ALA A 31 -9.30 -21.54 3.59
CA ALA A 31 -9.41 -20.66 2.44
C ALA A 31 -9.51 -19.20 2.89
N ASP A 32 -9.08 -18.28 2.04
CA ASP A 32 -9.33 -16.86 2.21
C ASP A 32 -10.74 -16.51 1.69
N SER A 33 -11.40 -15.58 2.35
CA SER A 33 -12.68 -15.03 1.88
C SER A 33 -12.43 -13.85 0.95
N TYR A 34 -13.33 -13.62 -0.01
CA TYR A 34 -13.31 -12.40 -0.80
C TYR A 34 -14.71 -11.87 -1.12
N ALA A 35 -14.77 -10.57 -1.35
CA ALA A 35 -15.94 -9.85 -1.83
C ALA A 35 -15.50 -8.62 -2.64
N VAL A 36 -16.46 -7.97 -3.30
CA VAL A 36 -16.24 -6.71 -4.02
C VAL A 36 -16.72 -5.57 -3.13
N PHE A 37 -15.92 -4.52 -3.03
CA PHE A 37 -16.23 -3.31 -2.28
C PHE A 37 -16.22 -2.10 -3.21
N GLU A 38 -17.24 -1.26 -3.10
CA GLU A 38 -17.24 0.05 -3.74
C GLU A 38 -16.29 0.99 -2.99
N THR A 39 -15.38 1.62 -3.73
CA THR A 39 -14.36 2.50 -3.16
C THR A 39 -14.19 3.77 -3.97
N VAL A 40 -13.41 4.72 -3.44
CA VAL A 40 -13.01 5.95 -4.18
C VAL A 40 -12.18 5.66 -5.45
N LEU A 41 -11.73 4.43 -5.65
CA LEU A 41 -10.98 3.97 -6.82
C LEU A 41 -11.85 3.18 -7.82
N GLY A 42 -13.15 3.07 -7.54
CA GLY A 42 -14.08 2.14 -8.18
C GLY A 42 -14.23 0.81 -7.42
N PRO A 43 -14.89 -0.19 -8.00
CA PRO A 43 -15.05 -1.51 -7.40
C PRO A 43 -13.70 -2.21 -7.26
N VAL A 44 -13.40 -2.70 -6.06
CA VAL A 44 -12.16 -3.42 -5.73
C VAL A 44 -12.51 -4.78 -5.15
N TYR A 45 -11.90 -5.83 -5.71
CA TYR A 45 -11.93 -7.17 -5.11
C TYR A 45 -10.96 -7.19 -3.95
N VAL A 46 -11.43 -7.61 -2.78
CA VAL A 46 -10.63 -7.68 -1.56
C VAL A 46 -10.71 -9.09 -1.03
N ALA A 47 -9.56 -9.74 -0.85
CA ALA A 47 -9.41 -11.02 -0.19
C ALA A 47 -8.84 -10.83 1.23
N TRP A 48 -9.30 -11.65 2.17
CA TRP A 48 -8.82 -11.62 3.55
C TRP A 48 -8.82 -13.01 4.18
N SER A 49 -7.90 -13.19 5.12
CA SER A 49 -7.85 -14.34 6.04
C SER A 49 -8.17 -13.88 7.47
N ARG A 50 -8.07 -14.80 8.44
CA ARG A 50 -8.17 -14.44 9.86
C ARG A 50 -7.06 -13.48 10.33
N LEU A 51 -5.96 -13.36 9.59
CA LEU A 51 -4.83 -12.48 9.95
C LEU A 51 -4.99 -11.06 9.41
N GLY A 52 -5.79 -10.86 8.36
CA GLY A 52 -5.99 -9.57 7.71
C GLY A 52 -6.25 -9.67 6.22
N VAL A 53 -6.26 -8.51 5.55
CA VAL A 53 -6.38 -8.45 4.08
C VAL A 53 -5.14 -9.05 3.46
N SER A 54 -5.33 -9.99 2.54
CA SER A 54 -4.26 -10.75 1.90
C SER A 54 -4.01 -10.35 0.44
N ALA A 55 -5.06 -9.88 -0.24
CA ALA A 55 -4.95 -9.33 -1.58
C ALA A 55 -6.03 -8.29 -1.83
N ALA A 56 -5.75 -7.33 -2.71
CA ALA A 56 -6.76 -6.39 -3.17
C ALA A 56 -6.44 -5.83 -4.54
N MET A 57 -7.35 -5.92 -5.51
CA MET A 57 -7.14 -5.28 -6.80
C MET A 57 -8.46 -5.00 -7.53
N ARG A 58 -8.38 -4.11 -8.51
CA ARG A 58 -9.42 -4.00 -9.52
C ARG A 58 -9.23 -5.14 -10.51
N SER A 59 -10.33 -5.79 -10.88
CA SER A 59 -10.35 -6.90 -11.83
C SER A 59 -11.62 -6.80 -12.67
N LYS A 60 -11.61 -7.31 -13.90
CA LYS A 60 -12.78 -7.23 -14.80
C LYS A 60 -13.85 -8.24 -14.41
N SER A 61 -13.47 -9.32 -13.72
CA SER A 61 -14.39 -10.37 -13.30
C SER A 61 -13.92 -11.07 -12.03
N ALA A 62 -14.85 -11.77 -11.36
CA ALA A 62 -14.51 -12.59 -10.21
C ALA A 62 -13.57 -13.75 -10.56
N ALA A 63 -13.72 -14.33 -11.76
CA ALA A 63 -12.88 -15.42 -12.24
C ALA A 63 -11.42 -14.97 -12.43
N GLU A 64 -11.20 -13.81 -13.07
CA GLU A 64 -9.86 -13.24 -13.24
C GLU A 64 -9.17 -12.98 -11.89
N PHE A 65 -9.90 -12.43 -10.91
CA PHE A 65 -9.34 -12.23 -9.57
C PHE A 65 -9.00 -13.54 -8.86
N GLN A 66 -9.87 -14.56 -8.97
CA GLN A 66 -9.64 -15.89 -8.39
C GLN A 66 -8.41 -16.57 -9.01
N GLU A 67 -8.32 -16.63 -10.33
CA GLU A 67 -7.19 -17.24 -11.05
C GLU A 67 -5.87 -16.55 -10.70
N TRP A 68 -5.86 -15.21 -10.65
CA TRP A 68 -4.69 -14.46 -10.22
C TRP A 68 -4.34 -14.79 -8.76
N PHE A 69 -5.32 -14.82 -7.85
CA PHE A 69 -5.06 -15.07 -6.44
C PHE A 69 -4.49 -16.47 -6.22
N GLU A 70 -5.08 -17.50 -6.83
CA GLU A 70 -4.59 -18.87 -6.69
C GLU A 70 -3.18 -19.03 -7.26
N ARG A 71 -2.87 -18.37 -8.38
CA ARG A 71 -1.54 -18.42 -9.01
C ARG A 71 -0.48 -17.67 -8.21
N GLU A 72 -0.74 -16.43 -7.80
CA GLU A 72 0.26 -15.56 -7.17
C GLU A 72 0.33 -15.72 -5.65
N ILE A 73 -0.81 -15.98 -4.99
CA ILE A 73 -0.89 -16.14 -3.52
C ILE A 73 -0.83 -17.62 -3.12
N GLY A 74 -1.19 -18.55 -4.00
CA GLY A 74 -1.08 -19.99 -3.74
C GLY A 74 -2.08 -20.49 -2.69
N ARG A 75 -3.21 -19.80 -2.49
CA ARG A 75 -4.24 -20.17 -1.50
C ARG A 75 -5.61 -20.21 -2.15
N ARG A 76 -6.52 -21.01 -1.57
CA ARG A 76 -7.91 -21.12 -2.03
C ARG A 76 -8.70 -19.87 -1.65
N LEU A 77 -9.65 -19.51 -2.51
CA LEU A 77 -10.49 -18.33 -2.36
C LEU A 77 -11.99 -18.68 -2.34
N VAL A 78 -12.74 -18.10 -1.42
CA VAL A 78 -14.18 -18.33 -1.26
C VAL A 78 -14.93 -17.01 -1.34
N ARG A 79 -15.91 -16.92 -2.25
CA ARG A 79 -16.77 -15.75 -2.36
C ARG A 79 -17.76 -15.72 -1.20
N VAL A 80 -17.87 -14.56 -0.57
CA VAL A 80 -18.85 -14.29 0.49
C VAL A 80 -19.56 -12.97 0.23
N ASP A 81 -20.64 -12.72 0.97
CA ASP A 81 -21.24 -11.39 1.01
C ASP A 81 -20.30 -10.41 1.73
N PRO A 82 -20.17 -9.16 1.25
CA PRO A 82 -19.24 -8.19 1.83
C PRO A 82 -19.62 -7.86 3.27
N PRO A 83 -18.75 -8.11 4.26
CA PRO A 83 -19.03 -7.74 5.64
C PRO A 83 -19.11 -6.22 5.79
N ALA A 84 -20.21 -5.72 6.38
CA ALA A 84 -20.46 -4.29 6.53
C ALA A 84 -19.36 -3.59 7.37
N ASP A 85 -18.82 -4.27 8.38
CA ASP A 85 -17.76 -3.74 9.22
C ASP A 85 -16.44 -3.59 8.45
N LEU A 86 -16.16 -4.48 7.49
CA LEU A 86 -14.96 -4.43 6.66
C LEU A 86 -15.03 -3.28 5.66
N ALA A 87 -16.20 -2.98 5.09
CA ALA A 87 -16.39 -1.84 4.20
C ALA A 87 -16.01 -0.51 4.87
N GLY A 88 -16.45 -0.29 6.11
CA GLY A 88 -16.08 0.88 6.91
C GLY A 88 -14.57 0.96 7.16
N LYS A 89 -13.94 -0.17 7.52
CA LYS A 89 -12.48 -0.24 7.74
C LYS A 89 -11.67 0.03 6.46
N ILE A 90 -12.15 -0.43 5.30
CA ILE A 90 -11.55 -0.16 3.99
C ILE A 90 -11.59 1.34 3.68
N SER A 91 -12.73 1.99 3.91
CA SER A 91 -12.86 3.44 3.75
C SER A 91 -11.91 4.22 4.68
N ASP A 92 -11.81 3.80 5.94
CA ASP A 92 -10.87 4.38 6.90
C ASP A 92 -9.40 4.18 6.49
N GLN A 93 -9.04 3.03 5.89
CA GLN A 93 -7.69 2.78 5.35
C GLN A 93 -7.36 3.72 4.19
N LEU A 94 -8.28 3.86 3.23
CA LEU A 94 -8.07 4.67 2.03
C LEU A 94 -8.00 6.17 2.34
N SER A 95 -8.78 6.63 3.33
CA SER A 95 -8.73 8.00 3.83
C SER A 95 -7.52 8.27 4.75
N GLY A 96 -6.86 7.23 5.25
CA GLY A 96 -5.73 7.33 6.17
C GLY A 96 -6.14 7.53 7.63
N LYS A 97 -7.42 7.34 7.97
CA LYS A 97 -7.97 7.48 9.32
C LYS A 97 -7.59 6.33 10.24
N ARG A 98 -7.56 5.09 9.74
CA ARG A 98 -7.20 3.90 10.52
C ARG A 98 -6.52 2.84 9.65
N ARG A 99 -5.50 2.18 10.20
CA ARG A 99 -4.79 1.11 9.48
C ARG A 99 -5.50 -0.24 9.56
N LEU A 100 -5.64 -0.89 8.42
CA LEU A 100 -6.00 -2.32 8.33
C LEU A 100 -4.80 -3.21 8.72
N ARG A 101 -5.11 -4.45 9.09
CA ARG A 101 -4.12 -5.53 9.20
C ARG A 101 -3.98 -6.22 7.85
N PHE A 102 -2.76 -6.64 7.53
CA PHE A 102 -2.44 -7.31 6.27
C PHE A 102 -1.83 -8.70 6.54
N ASP A 103 -2.29 -9.70 5.80
CA ASP A 103 -1.72 -11.05 5.79
C ASP A 103 -0.69 -11.13 4.67
N LEU A 104 0.59 -10.95 5.03
CA LEU A 104 1.71 -10.96 4.08
C LEU A 104 2.45 -12.32 4.03
N ARG A 105 1.85 -13.37 4.60
CA ARG A 105 2.45 -14.72 4.53
C ARG A 105 2.61 -15.17 3.09
N GLY A 106 3.63 -15.97 2.84
CA GLY A 106 4.01 -16.40 1.49
C GLY A 106 4.92 -15.42 0.75
N LEU A 107 4.96 -14.14 1.15
CA LEU A 107 5.96 -13.20 0.65
C LEU A 107 7.32 -13.44 1.32
N THR A 108 8.40 -13.17 0.59
CA THR A 108 9.76 -13.22 1.14
C THR A 108 9.93 -12.17 2.26
N PRO A 109 10.82 -12.40 3.25
CA PRO A 109 11.07 -11.41 4.31
C PRO A 109 11.45 -10.02 3.77
N PHE A 110 12.20 -9.97 2.67
CA PHE A 110 12.54 -8.71 2.00
C PHE A 110 11.29 -7.99 1.46
N SER A 111 10.41 -8.70 0.75
CA SER A 111 9.17 -8.10 0.22
C SER A 111 8.25 -7.64 1.35
N GLN A 112 8.13 -8.41 2.43
CA GLN A 112 7.36 -7.99 3.61
C GLN A 112 7.91 -6.67 4.18
N ALA A 113 9.23 -6.59 4.43
CA ALA A 113 9.87 -5.37 4.94
C ALA A 113 9.65 -4.16 4.03
N VAL A 114 9.73 -4.33 2.70
CA VAL A 114 9.46 -3.27 1.71
C VAL A 114 8.02 -2.77 1.82
N LEU A 115 7.04 -3.68 1.86
CA LEU A 115 5.61 -3.32 1.90
C LEU A 115 5.24 -2.65 3.23
N GLU A 116 5.72 -3.21 4.35
CA GLU A 116 5.52 -2.65 5.68
C GLU A 116 6.13 -1.26 5.82
N LYS A 117 7.34 -1.06 5.28
CA LYS A 117 7.96 0.27 5.27
C LYS A 117 7.18 1.25 4.41
N THR A 118 6.72 0.80 3.24
CA THR A 118 5.91 1.63 2.33
C THR A 118 4.60 2.07 2.96
N LEU A 119 3.96 1.21 3.77
CA LEU A 119 2.76 1.53 4.54
C LEU A 119 2.95 2.70 5.52
N GLN A 120 4.19 3.00 5.90
CA GLN A 120 4.50 4.13 6.79
C GLN A 120 4.49 5.48 6.09
N ILE A 121 4.50 5.54 4.75
CA ILE A 121 4.49 6.80 3.99
C ILE A 121 3.09 7.42 4.11
N PRO A 122 2.93 8.60 4.72
CA PRO A 122 1.60 9.19 4.93
C PRO A 122 0.92 9.60 3.62
N ARG A 123 -0.42 9.70 3.65
CA ARG A 123 -1.22 10.22 2.53
C ARG A 123 -0.73 11.60 2.14
N GLY A 124 -0.62 11.84 0.83
CA GLY A 124 -0.17 13.13 0.29
C GLY A 124 1.34 13.35 0.39
N GLN A 125 2.10 12.31 0.75
CA GLN A 125 3.56 12.32 0.72
C GLN A 125 4.10 11.23 -0.20
N VAL A 126 5.29 11.46 -0.75
CA VAL A 126 6.01 10.48 -1.56
C VAL A 126 7.45 10.31 -1.09
N ARG A 127 8.04 9.15 -1.34
CA ARG A 127 9.45 8.84 -1.05
C ARG A 127 10.12 8.17 -2.24
N PRO A 128 11.43 8.35 -2.44
CA PRO A 128 12.14 7.65 -3.51
C PRO A 128 12.31 6.16 -3.17
N TYR A 129 12.46 5.29 -4.17
CA TYR A 129 12.79 3.87 -3.95
C TYR A 129 14.01 3.67 -3.06
N GLY A 130 15.05 4.51 -3.24
CA GLY A 130 16.24 4.49 -2.40
C GLY A 130 15.99 4.82 -0.93
N TRP A 131 14.94 5.58 -0.62
CA TRP A 131 14.55 5.83 0.77
C TRP A 131 14.02 4.55 1.42
N VAL A 132 13.16 3.79 0.73
CA VAL A 132 12.68 2.50 1.25
C VAL A 132 13.85 1.52 1.42
N ALA A 133 14.75 1.46 0.44
CA ALA A 133 15.93 0.59 0.49
C ALA A 133 16.82 0.86 1.72
N ARG A 134 17.10 2.13 2.03
CA ARG A 134 17.85 2.53 3.23
C ARG A 134 17.08 2.20 4.52
N GLU A 135 15.80 2.52 4.55
CA GLU A 135 14.94 2.30 5.71
C GLU A 135 14.73 0.83 6.11
N ILE A 136 15.00 -0.12 5.21
CA ILE A 136 14.98 -1.55 5.49
C ILE A 136 16.38 -2.14 5.68
N GLY A 137 17.44 -1.31 5.72
CA GLY A 137 18.82 -1.75 5.93
C GLY A 137 19.52 -2.31 4.68
N HIS A 138 18.96 -2.09 3.49
CA HIS A 138 19.50 -2.59 2.22
C HIS A 138 19.70 -1.46 1.18
N PRO A 139 20.59 -0.47 1.43
CA PRO A 139 20.74 0.74 0.59
C PRO A 139 20.97 0.45 -0.90
N ALA A 140 21.70 -0.62 -1.23
CA ALA A 140 22.00 -1.00 -2.61
C ALA A 140 20.81 -1.67 -3.34
N ALA A 141 19.77 -2.10 -2.62
CA ALA A 141 18.68 -2.92 -3.14
C ALA A 141 17.56 -2.12 -3.84
N VAL A 142 17.84 -0.92 -4.35
CA VAL A 142 16.83 -0.01 -4.95
C VAL A 142 15.99 -0.69 -6.05
N ARG A 143 16.63 -1.47 -6.93
CA ARG A 143 15.94 -2.22 -7.98
C ARG A 143 15.04 -3.33 -7.41
N ALA A 144 15.53 -4.07 -6.42
CA ALA A 144 14.77 -5.13 -5.76
C ALA A 144 13.55 -4.57 -5.01
N VAL A 145 13.67 -3.39 -4.39
CA VAL A 145 12.52 -2.65 -3.82
C VAL A 145 11.48 -2.36 -4.92
N GLY A 146 11.91 -1.89 -6.09
CA GLY A 146 11.03 -1.68 -7.24
C GLY A 146 10.26 -2.94 -7.63
N THR A 147 10.95 -4.08 -7.74
CA THR A 147 10.32 -5.38 -8.03
C THR A 147 9.32 -5.81 -6.96
N ALA A 148 9.69 -5.70 -5.67
CA ALA A 148 8.79 -6.03 -4.57
C ALA A 148 7.50 -5.17 -4.57
N LEU A 149 7.63 -3.87 -4.88
CA LEU A 149 6.49 -2.96 -4.98
C LEU A 149 5.63 -3.19 -6.22
N ALA A 150 6.23 -3.62 -7.33
CA ALA A 150 5.51 -4.00 -8.55
C ALA A 150 4.64 -5.24 -8.33
N ASN A 151 5.11 -6.16 -7.49
CA ASN A 151 4.41 -7.40 -7.11
C ASN A 151 3.65 -7.27 -5.77
N ASN A 152 3.31 -6.04 -5.35
CA ASN A 152 2.46 -5.84 -4.18
C ASN A 152 1.09 -6.51 -4.42
N PRO A 153 0.66 -7.50 -3.62
CA PRO A 153 -0.64 -8.17 -3.80
C PRO A 153 -1.81 -7.32 -3.30
N ILE A 154 -1.52 -6.21 -2.59
CA ILE A 154 -2.49 -5.33 -1.96
C ILE A 154 -2.26 -3.87 -2.42
N PRO A 155 -2.27 -3.57 -3.72
CA PRO A 155 -2.17 -2.19 -4.21
C PRO A 155 -3.25 -1.31 -3.58
N TYR A 156 -2.96 -0.01 -3.55
CA TYR A 156 -3.78 1.05 -2.96
C TYR A 156 -3.88 1.02 -1.42
N PHE A 157 -4.11 -0.13 -0.80
CA PHE A 157 -4.11 -0.23 0.67
C PHE A 157 -2.69 -0.21 1.21
N ILE A 158 -1.77 -0.97 0.60
CA ILE A 158 -0.33 -0.76 0.77
C ILE A 158 0.10 0.22 -0.33
N PRO A 159 0.52 1.45 0.01
CA PRO A 159 0.55 2.57 -0.91
C PRO A 159 1.82 2.59 -1.79
N CYS A 160 2.04 1.56 -2.60
CA CYS A 160 3.18 1.49 -3.51
C CYS A 160 3.21 2.61 -4.58
N HIS A 161 2.08 3.31 -4.80
CA HIS A 161 2.03 4.52 -5.61
C HIS A 161 2.75 5.71 -4.97
N ARG A 162 2.93 5.73 -3.64
CA ARG A 162 3.67 6.80 -2.92
C ARG A 162 5.19 6.65 -3.02
N VAL A 163 5.69 5.57 -3.63
CA VAL A 163 7.12 5.39 -3.90
C VAL A 163 7.41 5.78 -5.34
N VAL A 164 8.27 6.79 -5.55
CA VAL A 164 8.53 7.39 -6.86
C VAL A 164 10.02 7.35 -7.20
N ARG A 165 10.38 7.67 -8.44
CA ARG A 165 11.79 7.83 -8.81
C ARG A 165 12.32 9.16 -8.26
N SER A 166 13.60 9.20 -7.93
CA SER A 166 14.25 10.41 -7.40
C SER A 166 14.29 11.55 -8.42
N ASP A 167 14.28 11.23 -9.72
CA ASP A 167 14.25 12.19 -10.83
C ASP A 167 12.85 12.79 -11.09
N GLY A 168 11.87 12.53 -10.22
CA GLY A 168 10.51 13.06 -10.34
C GLY A 168 9.68 12.41 -11.44
N VAL A 169 10.24 11.45 -12.19
CA VAL A 169 9.48 10.69 -13.19
C VAL A 169 8.56 9.70 -12.47
N ILE A 170 7.27 9.81 -12.76
CA ILE A 170 6.27 8.84 -12.31
C ILE A 170 6.34 7.62 -13.23
N GLY A 171 7.06 6.58 -12.78
CA GLY A 171 7.24 5.33 -13.52
C GLY A 171 6.02 4.41 -13.48
N ASN A 172 6.19 3.20 -14.05
CA ASN A 172 5.16 2.15 -14.07
C ASN A 172 4.67 1.77 -12.68
N TYR A 173 3.43 1.28 -12.63
CA TYR A 173 2.68 1.00 -11.41
C TYR A 173 1.85 -0.27 -11.58
N GLY A 174 2.02 -1.23 -10.66
CA GLY A 174 1.28 -2.50 -10.69
C GLY A 174 -0.24 -2.32 -10.58
N GLY A 175 -0.72 -1.25 -9.93
CA GLY A 175 -2.14 -0.94 -9.80
C GLY A 175 -2.74 -0.18 -11.01
N GLY A 176 -2.38 -0.54 -12.24
CA GLY A 176 -3.00 0.00 -13.45
C GLY A 176 -2.21 1.08 -14.21
N GLY A 177 -0.88 1.10 -14.08
CA GLY A 177 0.02 1.90 -14.92
C GLY A 177 0.28 3.34 -14.45
N PRO A 178 1.12 4.09 -15.19
CA PRO A 178 1.61 5.41 -14.78
C PRO A 178 0.49 6.44 -14.56
N GLU A 179 -0.54 6.45 -15.41
CA GLU A 179 -1.67 7.39 -15.28
C GLU A 179 -2.52 7.08 -14.03
N ALA A 180 -2.76 5.80 -13.72
CA ALA A 180 -3.43 5.43 -12.47
C ALA A 180 -2.63 5.89 -11.24
N LYS A 181 -1.31 5.80 -11.30
CA LYS A 181 -0.42 6.30 -10.24
C LYS A 181 -0.46 7.82 -10.10
N LYS A 182 -0.48 8.57 -11.21
CA LYS A 182 -0.64 10.04 -11.17
C LYS A 182 -2.00 10.42 -10.58
N ASN A 183 -3.08 9.79 -11.05
CA ASN A 183 -4.44 10.08 -10.60
C ASN A 183 -4.60 9.88 -9.09
N ILE A 184 -4.11 8.76 -8.55
CA ILE A 184 -4.20 8.52 -7.11
C ILE A 184 -3.35 9.51 -6.30
N LEU A 185 -2.14 9.84 -6.74
CA LEU A 185 -1.30 10.84 -6.07
C LEU A 185 -1.97 12.23 -6.07
N SER A 186 -2.62 12.62 -7.16
CA SER A 186 -3.40 13.85 -7.25
C SER A 186 -4.60 13.84 -6.28
N LEU A 187 -5.33 12.72 -6.18
CA LEU A 187 -6.41 12.55 -5.20
C LEU A 187 -5.91 12.64 -3.74
N GLU A 188 -4.65 12.29 -3.49
CA GLU A 188 -4.00 12.47 -2.20
C GLU A 188 -3.50 13.90 -1.94
N GLY A 189 -3.65 14.82 -2.88
CA GLY A 189 -3.21 16.21 -2.76
C GLY A 189 -1.71 16.40 -3.00
N VAL A 190 -1.07 15.49 -3.74
CA VAL A 190 0.32 15.66 -4.20
C VAL A 190 0.35 16.61 -5.39
N GLN A 191 1.11 17.69 -5.28
CA GLN A 191 1.32 18.66 -6.38
C GLN A 191 2.34 18.09 -7.38
N LEU A 192 1.89 17.23 -8.30
CA LEU A 192 2.76 16.54 -9.25
C LEU A 192 3.60 17.48 -10.11
N ALA A 193 3.00 18.57 -10.61
CA ALA A 193 3.72 19.56 -11.42
C ALA A 193 4.88 20.20 -10.65
N ARG A 194 4.68 20.55 -9.37
CA ARG A 194 5.75 21.10 -8.51
C ARG A 194 6.86 20.08 -8.29
N LEU A 195 6.49 18.83 -7.98
CA LEU A 195 7.46 17.75 -7.76
C LEU A 195 8.31 17.51 -9.02
N GLN A 196 7.70 17.50 -10.20
CA GLN A 196 8.39 17.33 -11.47
C GLN A 196 9.33 18.50 -11.78
N ARG A 197 8.88 19.75 -11.62
CA ARG A 197 9.74 20.93 -11.82
C ARG A 197 10.99 20.89 -10.96
N LEU A 198 10.83 20.63 -9.65
CA LEU A 198 11.97 20.52 -8.73
C LEU A 198 12.95 19.43 -9.16
N ALA A 199 12.43 18.27 -9.55
CA ALA A 199 13.26 17.16 -9.92
C ALA A 199 13.99 17.37 -11.26
N GLN A 200 13.38 18.08 -12.22
CA GLN A 200 13.98 18.53 -13.48
C GLN A 200 15.08 19.57 -13.25
N SER A 201 14.93 20.44 -12.25
CA SER A 201 15.99 21.34 -11.79
C SER A 201 17.08 20.64 -10.98
N GLY A 202 17.00 19.31 -10.81
CA GLY A 202 17.98 18.53 -10.05
C GLY A 202 17.83 18.63 -8.54
N TYR A 203 16.83 19.35 -8.02
CA TYR A 203 16.60 19.46 -6.59
C TYR A 203 15.93 18.20 -6.03
N ARG A 204 16.39 17.79 -4.84
CA ARG A 204 15.90 16.60 -4.13
C ARG A 204 15.31 16.96 -2.77
N TYR A 205 15.80 18.03 -2.15
CA TYR A 205 15.41 18.45 -0.82
C TYR A 205 15.05 19.93 -0.76
N GLU A 206 14.22 20.27 0.23
CA GLU A 206 13.80 21.63 0.54
C GLU A 206 14.15 21.93 2.00
N GLY A 207 14.96 22.95 2.22
CA GLY A 207 15.28 23.52 3.52
C GLY A 207 14.38 24.70 3.88
N VAL A 208 13.87 24.74 5.10
CA VAL A 208 13.16 25.93 5.61
C VAL A 208 14.16 26.87 6.29
N LYS A 209 14.25 28.13 5.84
CA LYS A 209 15.25 29.12 6.30
C LYS A 209 15.27 29.32 7.81
N SER A 210 14.10 29.41 8.45
CA SER A 210 13.96 29.70 9.89
C SER A 210 14.35 28.53 10.78
N THR A 211 13.98 27.30 10.42
CA THR A 211 14.22 26.11 11.25
C THR A 211 15.55 25.43 10.96
N LYS A 212 16.17 25.74 9.81
CA LYS A 212 17.36 25.05 9.29
C LYS A 212 17.16 23.54 9.20
N ILE A 213 15.94 23.11 8.86
CA ILE A 213 15.59 21.70 8.62
C ILE A 213 15.38 21.49 7.12
N PHE A 214 16.01 20.46 6.55
CA PHE A 214 15.72 20.02 5.18
C PHE A 214 14.85 18.76 5.14
N CYS A 215 14.00 18.70 4.13
CA CYS A 215 12.90 17.74 3.96
C CYS A 215 12.82 17.23 2.52
N PHE A 216 12.08 16.14 2.30
CA PHE A 216 11.52 15.85 0.97
C PHE A 216 10.43 16.87 0.61
N PRO A 217 10.22 17.19 -0.69
CA PRO A 217 9.27 18.24 -1.14
C PRO A 217 7.81 18.04 -0.73
N THR A 218 7.43 16.83 -0.37
CA THR A 218 6.07 16.48 0.06
C THR A 218 5.97 16.22 1.56
N CYS A 219 7.02 16.49 2.33
CA CYS A 219 7.01 16.36 3.78
C CYS A 219 5.92 17.25 4.40
N TYR A 220 5.11 16.69 5.29
CA TYR A 220 4.07 17.42 6.02
C TYR A 220 4.62 18.66 6.74
N HIS A 221 5.77 18.55 7.43
CA HIS A 221 6.33 19.68 8.17
C HIS A 221 6.94 20.76 7.27
N GLY A 222 7.53 20.37 6.13
CA GLY A 222 8.16 21.31 5.21
C GLY A 222 7.17 22.06 4.33
N ARG A 223 6.10 21.38 3.87
CA ARG A 223 5.19 21.89 2.82
C ARG A 223 4.34 23.10 3.22
N HIS A 224 4.32 23.48 4.50
CA HIS A 224 3.54 24.61 5.00
C HIS A 224 4.32 25.93 5.03
N ALA A 225 5.63 25.92 4.79
CA ALA A 225 6.41 27.14 4.64
C ALA A 225 6.02 27.88 3.36
N ARG A 226 6.06 29.21 3.40
CA ARG A 226 5.91 30.05 2.19
C ARG A 226 7.07 29.79 1.22
N GLU A 227 6.81 29.90 -0.07
CA GLU A 227 7.79 29.56 -1.11
C GLU A 227 9.10 30.35 -1.00
N GLU A 228 9.01 31.64 -0.67
CA GLU A 228 10.15 32.54 -0.39
C GLU A 228 11.07 32.07 0.75
N ASN A 229 10.58 31.19 1.63
CA ASN A 229 11.30 30.67 2.79
C ASN A 229 12.00 29.34 2.54
N PHE A 230 11.93 28.81 1.32
CA PHE A 230 12.69 27.62 0.93
C PHE A 230 14.12 27.95 0.48
N VAL A 231 14.99 26.97 0.69
CA VAL A 231 16.28 26.79 0.03
C VAL A 231 16.26 25.39 -0.55
N PHE A 232 16.71 25.22 -1.79
CA PHE A 232 16.66 23.92 -2.47
C PHE A 232 18.05 23.29 -2.48
N PHE A 233 18.11 21.96 -2.35
CA PHE A 233 19.36 21.22 -2.35
C PHE A 233 19.27 20.02 -3.30
N HIS A 234 20.36 19.76 -4.01
CA HIS A 234 20.56 18.63 -4.91
C HIS A 234 20.79 17.32 -4.13
N ASP A 235 21.49 17.39 -3.01
CA ASP A 235 21.78 16.23 -2.18
C ASP A 235 21.90 16.58 -0.68
N GLU A 236 22.18 15.56 0.13
CA GLU A 236 22.32 15.70 1.58
C GLU A 236 23.59 16.46 1.98
N THR A 237 24.67 16.28 1.23
CA THR A 237 25.97 16.90 1.52
C THR A 237 25.86 18.42 1.39
N GLU A 238 25.23 18.89 0.32
CA GLU A 238 24.96 20.30 0.10
C GLU A 238 24.10 20.90 1.22
N ALA A 239 23.02 20.23 1.60
CA ALA A 239 22.15 20.69 2.68
C ALA A 239 22.89 20.82 4.02
N ARG A 240 23.75 19.84 4.35
CA ARG A 240 24.55 19.85 5.58
C ARG A 240 25.63 20.93 5.55
N ALA A 241 26.32 21.11 4.42
CA ALA A 241 27.31 22.17 4.25
C ALA A 241 26.68 23.56 4.42
N ALA A 242 25.41 23.73 4.03
CA ALA A 242 24.63 24.95 4.24
C ALA A 242 24.09 25.12 5.69
N GLY A 243 24.45 24.21 6.61
CA GLY A 243 24.06 24.25 8.02
C GLY A 243 22.66 23.72 8.30
N TYR A 244 22.05 22.95 7.39
CA TYR A 244 20.74 22.34 7.60
C TYR A 244 20.87 20.94 8.19
N ARG A 245 19.95 20.59 9.10
CA ARG A 245 19.81 19.24 9.66
C ARG A 245 18.64 18.49 9.02
N PRO A 246 18.71 17.16 8.90
CA PRO A 246 17.62 16.39 8.29
C PRO A 246 16.37 16.38 9.19
N CYS A 247 15.20 16.42 8.56
CA CYS A 247 13.92 16.23 9.25
C CYS A 247 13.81 14.83 9.85
N LYS A 248 13.36 14.76 11.11
CA LYS A 248 13.19 13.50 11.84
C LYS A 248 11.96 12.70 11.40
N ASP A 249 10.98 13.34 10.79
CA ASP A 249 9.73 12.69 10.36
C ASP A 249 9.83 12.14 8.94
N CYS A 250 10.23 12.97 7.98
CA CYS A 250 10.38 12.52 6.59
C CYS A 250 11.69 11.79 6.32
N ARG A 251 12.67 11.94 7.22
CA ARG A 251 13.97 11.25 7.24
C ARG A 251 14.62 11.24 5.85
N PRO A 252 15.09 12.39 5.35
CA PRO A 252 15.75 12.46 4.04
C PRO A 252 17.15 11.80 4.04
N ALA A 253 17.79 11.75 5.22
CA ALA A 253 19.16 11.32 5.46
C ALA A 253 19.23 10.02 6.30
N VAL A 254 18.35 9.06 6.02
CA VAL A 254 18.39 7.75 6.71
C VAL A 254 19.70 7.08 6.35
N ALA A 255 20.43 6.59 7.37
CA ALA A 255 21.63 5.78 7.20
C ALA A 255 21.31 4.43 6.57
#